data_AF-A0A7W7MU37-F1
#
_entry.id   AF-A0A7W7MU37-F1
#
_cell.length_a   1.000
_cell.length_b   1.000
_cell.length_c   1.000
_cell.angle_alpha   90.00
_cell.angle_beta   90.00
_cell.angle_gamma   90.00
#
_symmetry.space_group_name_H-M   'P 1'
#
loop_
_entity.id
_entity.type
_entity.pdbx_description
1 polymer ?
#
loop_
_entity_poly.entity_id
_entity_poly.type
_entity_poly.pdbx_seq_one_letter_code
_entity_poly.pdbx_strand_id
1 'polypeptide(L)'
;MCALGEVVHLWQRDIRDDERCGCGAHFSACTFWRRVGLSAFGGWANVDVERVHALRDVVERTRHIPRLAGSGLPAAQRADVREYASYYARVYAAAAEVSGAAVIVDSSKHSALAHVLRWADDVDLRVVHVVRDARGVAYSWTKTVARPETDGGDEMTRYSPGRSALLWNAHNAAFGLLSRRGVPVRRIRYEQFLTDPRAALRELAEYAGVPVGDADLAFLGDGYADLRVGHSAAGNPMRFSVGRLPLRRDDAWMRALPSGQRRLVGAVCAPMLRAYGYPLNPAEMLQEA
;
A
#
# COMPACT_ATOMS: atom_id res chain seq x y z
N MET A 1 -4.22 16.69 -2.56
CA MET A 1 -3.97 15.35 -1.95
C MET A 1 -2.52 15.28 -1.51
N CYS A 2 -2.18 14.46 -0.51
CA CYS A 2 -0.81 14.23 -0.06
C CYS A 2 -0.53 12.73 0.05
N ALA A 3 0.49 12.24 -0.67
CA ALA A 3 0.93 10.85 -0.60
C ALA A 3 2.05 10.68 0.42
N LEU A 4 1.89 9.74 1.35
CA LEU A 4 2.83 9.52 2.45
C LEU A 4 3.76 8.33 2.28
N GLY A 5 3.56 7.48 1.26
CA GLY A 5 4.34 6.25 1.10
C GLY A 5 3.78 5.10 1.94
N GLU A 6 4.64 4.23 2.46
CA GLU A 6 4.24 3.07 3.27
C GLU A 6 4.43 3.40 4.75
N VAL A 7 3.50 4.17 5.33
CA VAL A 7 3.58 4.71 6.71
C VAL A 7 3.69 3.60 7.77
N VAL A 8 3.22 2.38 7.48
CA VAL A 8 3.46 1.20 8.31
C VAL A 8 4.93 0.94 8.64
N HIS A 9 5.85 1.38 7.78
CA HIS A 9 7.29 1.25 7.96
C HIS A 9 7.95 2.46 8.63
N LEU A 10 7.23 3.57 8.78
CA LEU A 10 7.72 4.85 9.33
C LEU A 10 8.47 4.65 10.65
N TRP A 11 7.91 3.85 11.55
CA TRP A 11 8.41 3.69 12.91
C TRP A 11 9.81 3.08 12.98
N GLN A 12 10.05 2.04 12.18
CA GLN A 12 11.35 1.37 12.16
C GLN A 12 12.30 2.08 11.20
N ARG A 13 11.90 2.19 9.93
CA ARG A 13 12.83 2.55 8.86
C ARG A 13 13.17 4.03 8.83
N ASP A 14 12.19 4.87 9.13
CA ASP A 14 12.37 6.31 8.96
C ASP A 14 12.71 6.99 10.30
N ILE A 15 11.94 6.72 11.36
CA ILE A 15 12.19 7.32 12.68
C ILE A 15 13.43 6.70 13.34
N ARG A 16 13.60 5.39 13.23
CA ARG A 16 14.70 4.67 13.89
C ARG A 16 15.96 4.56 13.05
N ASP A 17 15.82 4.12 11.80
CA ASP A 17 16.95 3.82 10.92
C ASP A 17 17.35 5.02 10.03
N ASP A 18 16.62 6.13 10.10
CA ASP A 18 16.84 7.38 9.34
C ASP A 18 17.00 7.15 7.82
N GLU A 19 16.21 6.23 7.27
CA GLU A 19 16.18 5.96 5.83
C GLU A 19 15.84 7.22 5.02
N ARG A 20 16.22 7.21 3.74
CA ARG A 20 15.93 8.33 2.85
C ARG A 20 14.44 8.43 2.54
N CYS A 21 13.90 9.62 2.75
CA CYS A 21 12.61 10.05 2.26
C CYS A 21 12.62 10.11 0.72
N GLY A 22 11.47 9.99 0.05
CA GLY A 22 11.35 10.11 -1.41
C GLY A 22 11.95 11.39 -2.02
N CYS A 23 12.20 12.44 -1.22
CA CYS A 23 12.91 13.63 -1.66
C CYS A 23 14.45 13.48 -1.73
N GLY A 24 14.99 12.33 -1.33
CA GLY A 24 16.42 12.01 -1.32
C GLY A 24 17.15 12.38 -0.02
N ALA A 25 16.60 13.27 0.79
CA ALA A 25 17.14 13.59 2.11
C ALA A 25 16.88 12.46 3.11
N HIS A 26 17.76 12.32 4.11
CA HIS A 26 17.47 11.52 5.30
C HIS A 26 16.16 12.00 5.96
N PHE A 27 15.42 11.07 6.56
CA PHE A 27 14.13 11.38 7.16
C PHE A 27 14.21 12.52 8.18
N SER A 28 15.23 12.49 9.04
CA SER A 28 15.56 13.52 10.03
C SER A 28 15.79 14.91 9.42
N ALA A 29 16.30 14.97 8.19
CA ALA A 29 16.57 16.19 7.44
C ALA A 29 15.42 16.63 6.51
N CYS A 30 14.41 15.77 6.30
CA CYS A 30 13.28 16.09 5.44
C CYS A 30 12.38 17.17 6.09
N THR A 31 12.27 18.34 5.44
CA THR A 31 11.50 19.47 5.99
C THR A 31 10.02 19.14 6.17
N PHE A 32 9.43 18.37 5.25
CA PHE A 32 8.05 17.90 5.35
C PHE A 32 7.85 17.04 6.61
N TRP A 33 8.62 15.94 6.74
CA TRP A 33 8.47 15.02 7.85
C TRP A 33 8.85 15.62 9.19
N ARG A 34 9.82 16.55 9.24
CA ARG A 34 10.13 17.29 10.47
C ARG A 34 8.92 18.09 10.97
N ARG A 35 8.21 18.77 10.06
CA ARG A 35 6.98 19.51 10.38
C ARG A 35 5.85 18.57 10.81
N VAL A 36 5.70 17.43 10.14
CA VAL A 36 4.70 16.40 10.53
C VAL A 36 4.98 15.88 11.93
N GLY A 37 6.23 15.56 12.27
CA GLY A 37 6.59 15.10 13.62
C GLY A 37 6.36 16.16 14.69
N LEU A 38 6.68 17.42 14.38
CA LEU A 38 6.41 18.56 15.25
C LEU A 38 4.90 18.73 15.53
N SER A 39 4.06 18.73 14.50
CA SER A 39 2.60 18.84 14.66
C SER A 39 2.01 17.61 15.37
N ALA A 40 2.38 16.39 14.95
CA ALA A 40 1.78 15.17 15.49
C ALA A 40 2.20 14.88 16.93
N PHE A 41 3.48 15.08 17.28
CA PHE A 41 4.09 14.56 18.52
C PHE A 41 4.95 15.59 19.27
N GLY A 42 5.00 16.85 18.83
CA GLY A 42 5.97 17.82 19.35
C GLY A 42 7.42 17.52 18.92
N GLY A 43 7.59 16.65 17.92
CA GLY A 43 8.87 16.14 17.44
C GLY A 43 8.94 14.61 17.52
N TRP A 44 9.64 14.00 16.55
CA TRP A 44 9.78 12.53 16.48
C TRP A 44 10.50 11.92 17.68
N ALA A 45 11.37 12.70 18.35
CA ALA A 45 12.07 12.26 19.56
C ALA A 45 11.14 11.94 20.74
N ASN A 46 9.89 12.43 20.71
CA ASN A 46 8.90 12.16 21.76
C ASN A 46 8.08 10.88 21.49
N VAL A 47 8.33 10.19 20.40
CA VAL A 47 7.63 8.94 20.06
C VAL A 47 8.36 7.75 20.67
N ASP A 48 7.66 7.00 21.53
CA ASP A 48 8.13 5.71 22.01
C ASP A 48 7.97 4.64 20.91
N VAL A 49 8.99 4.52 20.06
CA VAL A 49 9.02 3.55 18.95
C VAL A 49 8.93 2.10 19.46
N GLU A 50 9.46 1.80 20.64
CA GLU A 50 9.38 0.45 21.22
C GLU A 50 7.95 0.10 21.62
N ARG A 51 7.20 1.04 22.20
CA ARG A 51 5.77 0.86 22.46
C ARG A 51 4.99 0.62 21.16
N VAL A 52 5.28 1.40 20.12
CA VAL A 52 4.63 1.22 18.80
C VAL A 52 4.93 -0.17 18.22
N HIS A 53 6.15 -0.68 18.37
CA HIS A 53 6.50 -2.03 17.93
C HIS A 53 5.84 -3.13 18.76
N ALA A 54 5.80 -2.98 20.10
CA ALA A 54 5.10 -3.91 20.97
C ALA A 54 3.60 -3.99 20.61
N LEU A 55 2.98 -2.85 20.34
CA LEU A 55 1.59 -2.77 19.87
C LEU A 55 1.42 -3.43 18.50
N ARG A 56 2.29 -3.15 17.52
CA ARG A 56 2.27 -3.79 16.20
C ARG A 56 2.27 -5.31 16.33
N ASP A 57 3.11 -5.87 17.20
CA ASP A 57 3.25 -7.31 17.35
C ASP A 57 2.00 -7.99 17.93
N VAL A 58 1.25 -7.29 18.79
CA VAL A 58 0.01 -7.84 19.37
C VAL A 58 -1.23 -7.52 18.54
N VAL A 59 -1.19 -6.47 17.72
CA VAL A 59 -2.34 -5.97 16.96
C VAL A 59 -2.25 -6.31 15.46
N GLU A 60 -1.18 -5.91 14.79
CA GLU A 60 -1.09 -5.85 13.33
C GLU A 60 -0.55 -7.15 12.70
N ARG A 61 -1.21 -8.27 12.97
CA ARG A 61 -0.88 -9.55 12.32
C ARG A 61 -2.03 -10.05 11.47
N THR A 62 -1.73 -10.63 10.30
CA THR A 62 -2.74 -11.20 9.39
C THR A 62 -3.65 -12.23 10.10
N ARG A 63 -3.09 -13.01 11.04
CA ARG A 63 -3.86 -13.96 11.86
C ARG A 63 -4.86 -13.31 12.83
N HIS A 64 -4.71 -12.02 13.13
CA HIS A 64 -5.61 -11.27 14.00
C HIS A 64 -6.73 -10.57 13.22
N ILE A 65 -6.69 -10.58 11.88
CA ILE A 65 -7.71 -9.98 11.02
C ILE A 65 -9.12 -10.49 11.30
N PRO A 66 -9.40 -11.78 11.55
CA PRO A 66 -10.76 -12.20 11.90
C PRO A 66 -11.27 -11.56 13.20
N ARG A 67 -10.39 -11.33 14.18
CA ARG A 67 -10.74 -10.66 15.46
C ARG A 67 -10.92 -9.16 15.27
N LEU A 68 -9.98 -8.49 14.59
CA LEU A 68 -10.12 -7.08 14.20
C LEU A 68 -11.33 -6.86 13.30
N ALA A 69 -11.64 -7.87 12.49
CA ALA A 69 -12.90 -8.23 11.85
C ALA A 69 -14.13 -7.84 12.66
N GLY A 70 -14.19 -8.37 13.88
CA GLY A 70 -15.33 -8.46 14.78
C GLY A 70 -16.09 -7.15 15.04
N SER A 71 -17.35 -7.29 15.45
CA SER A 71 -18.21 -6.16 15.86
C SER A 71 -17.79 -5.58 17.22
N GLY A 72 -16.97 -6.31 17.96
CA GLY A 72 -16.43 -5.92 19.24
C GLY A 72 -15.09 -6.58 19.51
N LEU A 73 -14.28 -5.89 20.30
CA LEU A 73 -13.04 -6.41 20.88
C LEU A 73 -13.17 -6.39 22.42
N PRO A 74 -12.53 -7.35 23.12
CA PRO A 74 -12.33 -7.27 24.56
C PRO A 74 -11.70 -5.93 24.96
N ALA A 75 -12.03 -5.39 26.13
CA ALA A 75 -11.63 -4.04 26.53
C ALA A 75 -10.11 -3.79 26.43
N ALA A 76 -9.29 -4.70 26.95
CA ALA A 76 -7.83 -4.60 26.88
C ALA A 76 -7.32 -4.57 25.43
N GLN A 77 -7.80 -5.49 24.59
CA GLN A 77 -7.41 -5.52 23.17
C GLN A 77 -7.89 -4.28 22.41
N ARG A 78 -9.09 -3.77 22.73
CA ARG A 78 -9.61 -2.54 22.13
C ARG A 78 -8.74 -1.34 22.50
N ALA A 79 -8.25 -1.28 23.73
CA ALA A 79 -7.32 -0.24 24.16
C ALA A 79 -6.02 -0.29 23.36
N ASP A 80 -5.39 -1.46 23.23
CA ASP A 80 -4.17 -1.63 22.43
C ASP A 80 -4.40 -1.26 20.95
N VAL A 81 -5.51 -1.71 20.36
CA VAL A 81 -5.85 -1.38 18.96
C VAL A 81 -6.04 0.12 18.76
N ARG A 82 -6.76 0.78 19.68
CA ARG A 82 -7.02 2.22 19.60
C ARG A 82 -5.76 3.04 19.84
N GLU A 83 -4.94 2.64 20.80
CA GLU A 83 -3.63 3.27 21.03
C GLU A 83 -2.78 3.14 19.77
N TYR A 84 -2.67 1.94 19.20
CA TYR A 84 -1.91 1.73 17.98
C TYR A 84 -2.44 2.55 16.80
N ALA A 85 -3.76 2.58 16.60
CA ALA A 85 -4.41 3.37 15.55
C ALA A 85 -4.17 4.88 15.73
N SER A 86 -4.13 5.37 16.98
CA SER A 86 -3.94 6.79 17.29
C SER A 86 -2.59 7.34 16.80
N TYR A 87 -1.54 6.52 16.78
CA TYR A 87 -0.25 6.93 16.23
C TYR A 87 -0.37 7.27 14.74
N TYR A 88 -1.05 6.43 13.97
CA TYR A 88 -1.29 6.68 12.54
C TYR A 88 -2.24 7.86 12.32
N ALA A 89 -3.33 7.94 13.09
CA ALA A 89 -4.30 9.01 12.96
C ALA A 89 -3.65 10.39 13.19
N ARG A 90 -2.77 10.51 14.20
CA ARG A 90 -1.97 11.73 14.44
C ARG A 90 -1.03 12.06 13.30
N VAL A 91 -0.37 11.05 12.71
CA VAL A 91 0.47 11.26 11.50
C VAL A 91 -0.37 11.77 10.34
N TYR A 92 -1.55 11.19 10.09
CA TYR A 92 -2.43 11.60 8.99
C TYR A 92 -2.98 13.01 9.22
N ALA A 93 -3.44 13.33 10.42
CA ALA A 93 -3.92 14.67 10.77
C ALA A 93 -2.82 15.73 10.60
N ALA A 94 -1.62 15.47 11.13
CA ALA A 94 -0.49 16.38 10.98
C ALA A 94 -0.01 16.52 9.53
N ALA A 95 -0.03 15.43 8.75
CA ALA A 95 0.28 15.49 7.33
C ALA A 95 -0.75 16.33 6.55
N ALA A 96 -2.04 16.20 6.89
CA ALA A 96 -3.10 17.02 6.29
C ALA A 96 -2.91 18.50 6.62
N GLU A 97 -2.60 18.83 7.88
CA GLU A 97 -2.30 20.19 8.32
C GLU A 97 -1.07 20.77 7.59
N VAL A 98 0.04 20.04 7.57
CA VAL A 98 1.32 20.51 7.00
C VAL A 98 1.24 20.68 5.48
N SER A 99 0.51 19.80 4.80
CA SER A 99 0.37 19.84 3.34
C SER A 99 -0.81 20.68 2.85
N GLY A 100 -1.76 21.03 3.73
CA GLY A 100 -3.05 21.61 3.34
C GLY A 100 -3.94 20.66 2.53
N ALA A 101 -3.64 19.35 2.53
CA ALA A 101 -4.38 18.39 1.72
C ALA A 101 -5.66 17.92 2.41
N ALA A 102 -6.77 17.91 1.66
CA ALA A 102 -8.04 17.34 2.11
C ALA A 102 -8.04 15.80 2.16
N VAL A 103 -7.13 15.15 1.43
CA VAL A 103 -7.01 13.68 1.35
C VAL A 103 -5.56 13.27 1.52
N ILE A 104 -5.35 12.34 2.44
CA ILE A 104 -4.08 11.67 2.71
C ILE A 104 -4.11 10.28 2.10
N VAL A 105 -3.05 9.94 1.37
CA VAL A 105 -2.88 8.63 0.73
C VAL A 105 -1.73 7.89 1.41
N ASP A 106 -2.07 6.89 2.21
CA ASP A 106 -1.15 5.85 2.67
C ASP A 106 -1.19 4.66 1.70
N SER A 107 -0.03 4.30 1.16
CA SER A 107 0.15 3.20 0.20
C SER A 107 0.66 1.91 0.85
N SER A 108 0.60 1.83 2.18
CA SER A 108 0.95 0.64 2.97
C SER A 108 0.19 -0.59 2.49
N LYS A 109 0.94 -1.65 2.16
CA LYS A 109 0.39 -2.92 1.62
C LYS A 109 -0.06 -3.90 2.71
N HIS A 110 -0.37 -3.41 3.90
CA HIS A 110 -0.66 -4.22 5.08
C HIS A 110 -2.16 -4.21 5.39
N SER A 111 -2.86 -5.29 5.03
CA SER A 111 -4.32 -5.38 5.24
C SER A 111 -4.70 -5.36 6.73
N ALA A 112 -3.83 -5.84 7.61
CA ALA A 112 -4.04 -5.77 9.05
C ALA A 112 -4.11 -4.32 9.56
N LEU A 113 -3.25 -3.42 9.07
CA LEU A 113 -3.30 -2.00 9.42
C LEU A 113 -4.64 -1.36 9.02
N ALA A 114 -5.17 -1.65 7.84
CA ALA A 114 -6.50 -1.16 7.44
C ALA A 114 -7.62 -1.61 8.39
N HIS A 115 -7.53 -2.83 8.94
CA HIS A 115 -8.47 -3.30 9.98
C HIS A 115 -8.28 -2.62 11.33
N VAL A 116 -7.05 -2.22 11.67
CA VAL A 116 -6.75 -1.40 12.86
C VAL A 116 -7.34 -0.01 12.70
N LEU A 117 -7.10 0.65 11.56
CA LEU A 117 -7.53 2.02 11.30
C LEU A 117 -9.05 2.19 11.33
N ARG A 118 -9.83 1.13 11.09
CA ARG A 118 -11.29 1.15 11.29
C ARG A 118 -11.71 1.45 12.74
N TRP A 119 -10.81 1.28 13.71
CA TRP A 119 -11.05 1.57 15.13
C TRP A 119 -10.55 2.97 15.54
N ALA A 120 -9.99 3.74 14.61
CA ALA A 120 -9.70 5.16 14.80
C ALA A 120 -10.98 5.96 14.54
N ASP A 121 -11.50 6.63 15.57
CA ASP A 121 -12.74 7.39 15.49
C ASP A 121 -12.57 8.70 14.69
N ASP A 122 -11.32 9.12 14.46
CA ASP A 122 -10.89 10.35 13.80
C ASP A 122 -10.41 10.16 12.34
N VAL A 123 -10.59 8.96 11.76
CA VAL A 123 -10.19 8.63 10.39
C VAL A 123 -11.39 8.24 9.52
N ASP A 124 -11.74 9.07 8.52
CA ASP A 124 -12.65 8.67 7.43
C ASP A 124 -11.91 7.71 6.47
N LEU A 125 -11.89 6.42 6.85
CA LEU A 125 -11.13 5.41 6.13
C LEU A 125 -11.83 4.99 4.83
N ARG A 126 -11.18 5.25 3.70
CA ARG A 126 -11.51 4.69 2.39
C ARG A 126 -10.36 3.83 1.89
N VAL A 127 -10.68 2.68 1.29
CA VAL A 127 -9.66 1.72 0.86
C VAL A 127 -9.70 1.51 -0.65
N VAL A 128 -8.60 1.81 -1.31
CA VAL A 128 -8.37 1.40 -2.70
C VAL A 128 -7.67 0.05 -2.70
N HIS A 129 -8.38 -1.00 -3.08
CA HIS A 129 -7.85 -2.35 -3.18
C HIS A 129 -7.32 -2.59 -4.59
N VAL A 130 -6.06 -2.24 -4.81
CA VAL A 130 -5.35 -2.52 -6.06
C VAL A 130 -5.01 -4.01 -6.12
N VAL A 131 -5.61 -4.71 -7.09
CA VAL A 131 -5.36 -6.14 -7.32
C VAL A 131 -4.56 -6.31 -8.60
N ARG A 132 -3.62 -7.26 -8.58
CA ARG A 132 -2.88 -7.74 -9.76
C ARG A 132 -3.01 -9.25 -9.82
N ASP A 133 -2.87 -9.81 -11.02
CA ASP A 133 -2.85 -11.25 -11.22
C ASP A 133 -1.87 -11.95 -10.25
N ALA A 134 -2.36 -12.96 -9.52
CA ALA A 134 -1.57 -13.68 -8.53
C ALA A 134 -0.30 -14.33 -9.11
N ARG A 135 -0.32 -14.69 -10.40
CA ARG A 135 0.83 -15.27 -11.13
C ARG A 135 1.88 -14.19 -11.41
N GLY A 136 1.43 -12.99 -11.79
CA GLY A 136 2.29 -11.81 -11.94
C GLY A 136 2.93 -11.38 -10.62
N VAL A 137 2.17 -11.44 -9.52
CA VAL A 137 2.71 -11.22 -8.17
C VAL A 137 3.74 -12.31 -7.83
N ALA A 138 3.41 -13.59 -7.94
CA ALA A 138 4.36 -14.66 -7.62
C ALA A 138 5.68 -14.52 -8.39
N TYR A 139 5.63 -14.11 -9.66
CA TYR A 139 6.84 -13.84 -10.45
C TYR A 139 7.60 -12.59 -9.98
N SER A 140 6.93 -11.50 -9.60
CA SER A 140 7.62 -10.30 -9.09
C SER A 140 8.45 -10.59 -7.84
N TRP A 141 7.97 -11.48 -6.98
CA TRP A 141 8.70 -11.93 -5.77
C TRP A 141 9.89 -12.86 -6.07
N THR A 142 10.08 -13.27 -7.33
CA THR A 142 11.30 -13.96 -7.79
C THR A 142 12.35 -13.00 -8.38
N LYS A 143 12.00 -11.75 -8.66
CA LYS A 143 12.93 -10.75 -9.23
C LYS A 143 13.79 -10.16 -8.11
N THR A 144 15.09 -9.99 -8.36
CA THR A 144 15.98 -9.21 -7.50
C THR A 144 15.81 -7.71 -7.81
N VAL A 145 15.44 -6.93 -6.81
CA VAL A 145 15.41 -5.45 -6.88
C VAL A 145 16.38 -4.94 -5.80
N ALA A 146 17.38 -4.17 -6.22
CA ALA A 146 18.29 -3.50 -5.31
C ALA A 146 17.53 -2.45 -4.49
N ARG A 147 17.89 -2.30 -3.21
CA ARG A 147 17.37 -1.28 -2.30
C ARG A 147 18.27 -0.04 -2.34
N PRO A 148 17.94 1.01 -3.11
CA PRO A 148 18.69 2.27 -3.10
C PRO A 148 18.57 3.03 -1.78
N GLU A 149 17.66 2.63 -0.89
CA GLU A 149 17.43 3.25 0.42
C GLU A 149 18.48 2.92 1.49
N THR A 150 19.32 1.91 1.29
CA THR A 150 20.37 1.50 2.23
C THR A 150 21.76 1.68 1.61
N ASP A 151 22.72 2.25 2.36
CA ASP A 151 24.13 2.35 1.93
C ASP A 151 24.83 0.96 1.83
N GLY A 152 24.11 -0.13 2.18
CA GLY A 152 24.50 -1.52 2.01
C GLY A 152 23.51 -2.30 1.13
N GLY A 153 24.03 -3.10 0.20
CA GLY A 153 23.28 -3.78 -0.87
C GLY A 153 22.39 -4.95 -0.44
N ASP A 154 21.40 -4.71 0.42
CA ASP A 154 20.43 -5.74 0.81
C ASP A 154 19.38 -6.00 -0.28
N GLU A 155 19.19 -7.28 -0.63
CA GLU A 155 18.19 -7.74 -1.60
C GLU A 155 16.79 -7.87 -0.97
N MET A 156 15.72 -7.68 -1.77
CA MET A 156 14.35 -8.00 -1.33
C MET A 156 14.19 -9.49 -0.94
N THR A 157 13.48 -9.76 0.16
CA THR A 157 13.22 -11.11 0.66
C THR A 157 12.46 -11.98 -0.36
N ARG A 158 13.02 -13.14 -0.72
CA ARG A 158 12.40 -14.11 -1.63
C ARG A 158 11.38 -14.97 -0.87
N TYR A 159 10.18 -15.14 -1.40
CA TYR A 159 9.22 -16.14 -0.92
C TYR A 159 9.01 -17.24 -1.97
N SER A 160 8.76 -18.47 -1.51
CA SER A 160 8.37 -19.54 -2.43
C SER A 160 7.00 -19.23 -3.07
N PRO A 161 6.75 -19.67 -4.33
CA PRO A 161 5.50 -19.39 -5.02
C PRO A 161 4.24 -19.85 -4.27
N GLY A 162 4.29 -21.00 -3.58
CA GLY A 162 3.16 -21.51 -2.79
C GLY A 162 2.85 -20.69 -1.54
N ARG A 163 3.88 -20.24 -0.81
CA ARG A 163 3.70 -19.33 0.34
C ARG A 163 3.17 -17.97 -0.11
N SER A 164 3.66 -17.48 -1.24
CA SER A 164 3.20 -16.23 -1.87
C SER A 164 1.73 -16.31 -2.28
N ALA A 165 1.29 -17.44 -2.86
CA ALA A 165 -0.10 -17.66 -3.26
C ALA A 165 -1.07 -17.70 -2.06
N LEU A 166 -0.69 -18.37 -0.96
CA LEU A 166 -1.49 -18.41 0.27
C LEU A 166 -1.58 -17.03 0.94
N LEU A 167 -0.47 -16.29 1.02
CA LEU A 167 -0.45 -14.93 1.53
C LEU A 167 -1.28 -13.99 0.64
N TRP A 168 -1.21 -14.16 -0.69
CA TRP A 168 -2.03 -13.40 -1.63
C TRP A 168 -3.52 -13.65 -1.37
N ASN A 169 -3.95 -14.91 -1.24
CA ASN A 169 -5.35 -15.22 -0.91
C ASN A 169 -5.78 -14.61 0.43
N ALA A 170 -4.95 -14.72 1.47
CA ALA A 170 -5.28 -14.21 2.81
C ALA A 170 -5.39 -12.67 2.83
N HIS A 171 -4.46 -11.96 2.21
CA HIS A 171 -4.50 -10.50 2.14
C HIS A 171 -5.69 -10.00 1.32
N ASN A 172 -6.00 -10.65 0.20
CA ASN A 172 -7.12 -10.28 -0.65
C ASN A 172 -8.49 -10.55 0.00
N ALA A 173 -8.65 -11.71 0.66
CA ALA A 173 -9.85 -12.01 1.43
C ALA A 173 -10.08 -11.02 2.59
N ALA A 174 -9.00 -10.52 3.21
CA ALA A 174 -9.08 -9.53 4.28
C ALA A 174 -9.74 -8.20 3.86
N PHE A 175 -9.55 -7.76 2.62
CA PHE A 175 -10.21 -6.55 2.11
C PHE A 175 -11.72 -6.76 1.90
N GLY A 176 -12.13 -7.98 1.52
CA GLY A 176 -13.56 -8.35 1.49
C GLY A 176 -14.22 -8.26 2.88
N LEU A 177 -13.48 -8.55 3.95
CA LEU A 177 -13.98 -8.40 5.31
C LEU A 177 -14.15 -6.92 5.70
N LEU A 178 -13.30 -6.00 5.24
CA LEU A 178 -13.46 -4.55 5.50
C LEU A 178 -14.77 -4.03 4.93
N SER A 179 -15.06 -4.36 3.68
CA SER A 179 -16.32 -3.97 3.01
C SER A 179 -17.55 -4.48 3.77
N ARG A 180 -17.52 -5.73 4.26
CA ARG A 180 -18.60 -6.29 5.09
C ARG A 180 -18.77 -5.60 6.45
N ARG A 181 -17.82 -4.78 6.88
CA ARG A 181 -17.88 -3.99 8.13
C ARG A 181 -18.19 -2.52 7.89
N GLY A 182 -18.66 -2.18 6.69
CA GLY A 182 -19.09 -0.82 6.34
C GLY A 182 -17.94 0.11 5.93
N VAL A 183 -16.69 -0.38 5.87
CA VAL A 183 -15.59 0.42 5.31
C VAL A 183 -15.79 0.52 3.80
N PRO A 184 -15.82 1.72 3.21
CA PRO A 184 -15.82 1.88 1.77
C PRO A 184 -14.56 1.21 1.19
N VAL A 185 -14.74 0.28 0.25
CA VAL A 185 -13.64 -0.36 -0.47
C VAL A 185 -13.91 -0.26 -1.97
N ARG A 186 -13.02 0.41 -2.72
CA ARG A 186 -13.02 0.42 -4.19
C ARG A 186 -11.89 -0.46 -4.69
N ARG A 187 -12.23 -1.52 -5.41
CA ARG A 187 -11.25 -2.42 -6.03
C ARG A 187 -10.94 -1.96 -7.45
N ILE A 188 -9.67 -2.00 -7.82
CA ILE A 188 -9.19 -1.71 -9.18
C ILE A 188 -8.17 -2.76 -9.61
N ARG A 189 -8.28 -3.24 -10.85
CA ARG A 189 -7.26 -4.13 -11.42
C ARG A 189 -6.10 -3.30 -11.97
N TYR A 190 -4.88 -3.71 -11.66
CA TYR A 190 -3.66 -3.09 -12.18
C TYR A 190 -3.66 -3.03 -13.72
N GLU A 191 -4.13 -4.10 -14.36
CA GLU A 191 -4.21 -4.20 -15.81
C GLU A 191 -5.22 -3.22 -16.39
N GLN A 192 -6.39 -3.09 -15.76
CA GLN A 192 -7.42 -2.11 -16.15
C GLN A 192 -6.94 -0.67 -15.94
N PHE A 193 -6.25 -0.40 -14.83
CA PHE A 193 -5.63 0.89 -14.58
C PHE A 193 -4.66 1.29 -15.69
N LEU A 194 -3.90 0.34 -16.24
CA LEU A 194 -2.95 0.61 -17.31
C LEU A 194 -3.59 0.77 -18.69
N THR A 195 -4.79 0.23 -18.92
CA THR A 195 -5.53 0.42 -20.18
C THR A 195 -5.99 1.87 -20.35
N ASP A 196 -6.55 2.46 -19.28
CA ASP A 196 -6.92 3.89 -19.26
C ASP A 196 -6.62 4.51 -17.88
N PRO A 197 -5.36 4.96 -17.66
CA PRO A 197 -4.97 5.57 -16.41
C PRO A 197 -5.75 6.84 -16.07
N ARG A 198 -6.18 7.60 -17.09
CA ARG A 198 -6.92 8.85 -16.89
C ARG A 198 -8.31 8.57 -16.35
N ALA A 199 -9.07 7.68 -16.99
CA ALA A 199 -10.39 7.31 -16.52
C ALA A 199 -10.33 6.69 -15.12
N ALA A 200 -9.38 5.77 -14.89
CA ALA A 200 -9.19 5.15 -13.60
C ALA A 200 -8.89 6.15 -12.47
N LEU A 201 -8.02 7.14 -12.71
CA LEU A 201 -7.71 8.16 -11.71
C LEU A 201 -8.88 9.12 -11.46
N ARG A 202 -9.67 9.47 -12.47
CA ARG A 202 -10.91 10.25 -12.26
C ARG A 202 -11.88 9.52 -11.33
N GLU A 203 -12.12 8.23 -11.58
CA GLU A 203 -13.00 7.42 -10.72
C GLU A 203 -12.48 7.31 -9.29
N LEU A 204 -11.16 7.11 -9.11
CA LEU A 204 -10.56 7.02 -7.78
C LEU A 204 -10.60 8.35 -7.03
N ALA A 205 -10.43 9.46 -7.74
CA ALA A 205 -10.48 10.80 -7.16
C ALA A 205 -11.91 11.17 -6.74
N GLU A 206 -12.91 10.84 -7.56
CA GLU A 206 -14.33 10.95 -7.20
C GLU A 206 -14.66 10.07 -5.98
N TYR A 207 -14.19 8.83 -5.97
CA TYR A 207 -14.32 7.93 -4.82
C TYR A 207 -13.64 8.48 -3.55
N ALA A 208 -12.54 9.23 -3.69
CA ALA A 208 -11.89 9.92 -2.58
C ALA A 208 -12.58 11.23 -2.17
N GLY A 209 -13.65 11.64 -2.86
CA GLY A 209 -14.36 12.89 -2.59
C GLY A 209 -13.65 14.15 -3.09
N VAL A 210 -12.67 14.01 -3.99
CA VAL A 210 -11.90 15.11 -4.57
C VAL A 210 -11.94 14.95 -6.09
N PRO A 211 -13.07 15.30 -6.76
CA PRO A 211 -13.16 15.17 -8.20
C PRO A 211 -12.08 16.03 -8.89
N VAL A 212 -11.49 15.48 -9.94
CA VAL A 212 -10.36 16.09 -10.67
C VAL A 212 -10.73 16.35 -12.12
N GLY A 213 -10.20 17.44 -12.67
CA GLY A 213 -10.33 17.78 -14.08
C GLY A 213 -9.13 17.32 -14.92
N ASP A 214 -9.17 17.64 -16.21
CA ASP A 214 -8.08 17.28 -17.14
C ASP A 214 -6.75 17.96 -16.79
N ALA A 215 -6.79 19.17 -16.25
CA ALA A 215 -5.61 19.91 -15.81
C ALA A 215 -4.88 19.21 -14.65
N ASP A 216 -5.62 18.63 -13.71
CA ASP A 216 -5.05 17.89 -12.58
C ASP A 216 -4.37 16.59 -13.03
N LEU A 217 -4.82 16.03 -14.16
CA LEU A 217 -4.30 14.82 -14.79
C LEU A 217 -3.29 15.12 -15.92
N ALA A 218 -2.85 16.37 -16.07
CA ALA A 218 -1.92 16.77 -17.12
C ALA A 218 -0.54 16.11 -17.00
N PHE A 219 -0.20 15.56 -15.83
CA PHE A 219 1.01 14.76 -15.63
C PHE A 219 0.96 13.40 -16.35
N LEU A 220 -0.22 12.96 -16.81
CA LEU A 220 -0.36 11.75 -17.62
C LEU A 220 -0.20 12.10 -19.09
N GLY A 221 0.67 11.37 -19.77
CA GLY A 221 0.80 11.36 -21.22
C GLY A 221 0.25 10.08 -21.83
N ASP A 222 0.53 9.86 -23.12
CA ASP A 222 0.25 8.58 -23.78
C ASP A 222 1.30 7.54 -23.35
N GLY A 223 0.90 6.57 -22.52
CA GLY A 223 1.78 5.51 -22.02
C GLY A 223 2.85 5.95 -21.00
N TYR A 224 2.74 7.14 -20.40
CA TYR A 224 3.66 7.59 -19.35
C TYR A 224 3.00 8.52 -18.32
N ALA A 225 3.67 8.69 -17.17
CA ALA A 225 3.35 9.69 -16.16
C ALA A 225 4.61 10.50 -15.82
N ASP A 226 4.51 11.82 -15.76
CA ASP A 226 5.58 12.70 -15.31
C ASP A 226 5.49 12.88 -13.79
N LEU A 227 6.42 12.25 -13.08
CA LEU A 227 6.47 12.28 -11.63
C LEU A 227 7.28 13.48 -11.13
N ARG A 228 6.83 14.06 -10.02
CA ARG A 228 7.56 15.09 -9.27
C ARG A 228 8.18 14.47 -8.03
N VAL A 229 9.09 15.21 -7.42
CA VAL A 229 9.64 14.86 -6.10
C VAL A 229 8.48 14.75 -5.10
N GLY A 230 8.39 13.60 -4.44
CA GLY A 230 7.45 13.35 -3.36
C GLY A 230 8.16 13.22 -2.01
N HIS A 231 7.39 13.22 -0.93
CA HIS A 231 7.91 13.00 0.42
C HIS A 231 7.50 11.63 0.98
N SER A 232 7.31 10.62 0.15
CA SER A 232 6.93 9.28 0.60
C SER A 232 7.96 8.72 1.61
N ALA A 233 7.47 8.25 2.76
CA ALA A 233 8.20 7.51 3.77
C ALA A 233 8.25 6.02 3.41
N ALA A 234 9.43 5.42 3.51
CA ALA A 234 9.69 4.02 3.18
C ALA A 234 9.01 3.51 1.87
N GLY A 235 8.93 2.19 1.73
CA GLY A 235 8.21 1.53 0.64
C GLY A 235 9.01 1.32 -0.64
N ASN A 236 8.33 1.21 -1.77
CA ASN A 236 8.93 0.83 -3.05
C ASN A 236 10.05 1.80 -3.49
N PRO A 237 11.25 1.31 -3.90
CA PRO A 237 12.34 2.11 -4.46
C PRO A 237 11.93 3.09 -5.58
N MET A 238 10.87 2.80 -6.31
CA MET A 238 10.28 3.73 -7.28
C MET A 238 9.87 5.08 -6.69
N ARG A 239 9.82 5.23 -5.35
CA ARG A 239 9.56 6.50 -4.67
C ARG A 239 10.59 7.60 -4.97
N PHE A 240 11.78 7.22 -5.41
CA PHE A 240 12.84 8.16 -5.83
C PHE A 240 12.78 8.52 -7.31
N SER A 241 11.89 7.90 -8.08
CA SER A 241 11.73 8.20 -9.51
C SER A 241 11.14 9.58 -9.71
N VAL A 242 11.86 10.43 -10.45
CA VAL A 242 11.45 11.79 -10.81
C VAL A 242 11.53 11.93 -12.33
N GLY A 243 10.57 12.65 -12.91
CA GLY A 243 10.43 12.81 -14.34
C GLY A 243 9.58 11.71 -14.98
N ARG A 244 9.81 11.46 -16.27
CA ARG A 244 8.96 10.60 -17.08
C ARG A 244 9.09 9.13 -16.68
N LEU A 245 8.01 8.57 -16.15
CA LEU A 245 7.86 7.15 -15.85
C LEU A 245 7.00 6.48 -16.92
N PRO A 246 7.54 5.52 -17.70
CA PRO A 246 6.74 4.72 -18.62
C PRO A 246 5.67 3.89 -17.88
N LEU A 247 4.43 3.99 -18.32
CA LEU A 247 3.31 3.17 -17.85
C LEU A 247 3.18 1.97 -18.77
N ARG A 248 3.71 0.83 -18.33
CA ARG A 248 3.67 -0.41 -19.11
C ARG A 248 3.19 -1.57 -18.26
N ARG A 249 2.37 -2.43 -18.89
CA ARG A 249 1.95 -3.70 -18.32
C ARG A 249 3.12 -4.66 -18.20
N ASP A 250 3.37 -5.16 -16.99
CA ASP A 250 4.38 -6.19 -16.73
C ASP A 250 3.77 -7.59 -16.90
N ASP A 251 3.86 -8.06 -18.14
CA ASP A 251 3.41 -9.37 -18.60
C ASP A 251 4.55 -10.41 -18.70
N ALA A 252 5.74 -10.07 -18.20
CA ALA A 252 6.93 -10.93 -18.31
C ALA A 252 6.71 -12.31 -17.65
N TRP A 253 5.86 -12.36 -16.62
CA TRP A 253 5.49 -13.60 -15.92
C TRP A 253 4.88 -14.66 -16.85
N MET A 254 4.19 -14.25 -17.93
CA MET A 254 3.57 -15.19 -18.87
C MET A 254 4.62 -16.03 -19.61
N ARG A 255 5.81 -15.46 -19.85
CA ARG A 255 6.91 -16.13 -20.53
C ARG A 255 7.90 -16.75 -19.55
N ALA A 256 8.22 -16.04 -18.46
CA ALA A 256 9.33 -16.37 -17.58
C ALA A 256 8.96 -17.25 -16.37
N LEU A 257 7.71 -17.24 -15.88
CA LEU A 257 7.33 -18.10 -14.75
C LEU A 257 7.08 -19.53 -15.27
N PRO A 258 7.76 -20.59 -14.79
CA PRO A 258 7.57 -21.95 -15.33
C PRO A 258 6.12 -22.42 -15.34
N SER A 259 5.71 -23.15 -16.38
CA SER A 259 4.31 -23.55 -16.60
C SER A 259 3.69 -24.34 -15.43
N GLY A 260 4.46 -25.22 -14.79
CA GLY A 260 4.03 -25.94 -13.57
C GLY A 260 3.72 -24.99 -12.41
N GLN A 261 4.56 -23.98 -12.19
CA GLN A 261 4.34 -22.97 -11.14
C GLN A 261 3.16 -22.06 -11.48
N ARG A 262 3.00 -21.65 -12.75
CA ARG A 262 1.82 -20.88 -13.20
C ARG A 262 0.52 -21.63 -12.92
N ARG A 263 0.47 -22.94 -13.21
CA ARG A 263 -0.69 -23.79 -12.95
C ARG A 263 -0.95 -23.94 -11.45
N LEU A 264 0.09 -24.18 -10.65
CA LEU A 264 -0.04 -24.29 -9.19
C LEU A 264 -0.61 -22.99 -8.59
N VAL A 265 -0.02 -21.84 -8.90
CA VAL A 265 -0.49 -20.54 -8.39
C VAL A 265 -1.91 -20.26 -8.90
N GLY A 266 -2.18 -20.52 -10.18
CA GLY A 266 -3.51 -20.37 -10.76
C GLY A 266 -4.56 -21.23 -10.05
N ALA A 267 -4.25 -22.48 -9.71
CA ALA A 267 -5.15 -23.38 -9.00
C ALA A 267 -5.38 -22.94 -7.55
N VAL A 268 -4.30 -22.62 -6.81
CA VAL A 268 -4.39 -22.18 -5.40
C VAL A 268 -5.15 -20.86 -5.27
N CYS A 269 -4.99 -19.94 -6.22
CA CYS A 269 -5.66 -18.65 -6.21
C CYS A 269 -6.97 -18.63 -7.02
N ALA A 270 -7.40 -19.76 -7.59
CA ALA A 270 -8.52 -19.81 -8.54
C ALA A 270 -9.81 -19.14 -8.06
N PRO A 271 -10.27 -19.33 -6.80
CA PRO A 271 -11.50 -18.70 -6.33
C PRO A 271 -11.42 -17.18 -6.35
N MET A 272 -10.30 -16.63 -5.89
CA MET A 272 -10.08 -15.19 -5.82
C MET A 272 -9.74 -14.59 -7.19
N LEU A 273 -8.99 -15.30 -8.04
CA LEU A 273 -8.77 -14.91 -9.44
C LEU A 273 -10.11 -14.74 -10.15
N ARG A 274 -11.01 -15.72 -10.07
CA ARG A 274 -12.36 -15.64 -10.65
C ARG A 274 -13.18 -14.50 -10.05
N ALA A 275 -13.23 -14.39 -8.71
CA ALA A 275 -13.94 -13.31 -8.04
C ALA A 275 -13.44 -11.91 -8.45
N TYR A 276 -12.18 -11.83 -8.89
CA TYR A 276 -11.52 -10.61 -9.31
C TYR A 276 -11.45 -10.43 -10.83
N GLY A 277 -12.12 -11.30 -11.59
CA GLY A 277 -12.18 -11.19 -13.05
C GLY A 277 -10.86 -11.52 -13.75
N TYR A 278 -10.00 -12.34 -13.15
CA TYR A 278 -8.82 -12.89 -13.81
C TYR A 278 -9.14 -14.28 -14.38
N PRO A 279 -8.82 -14.54 -15.66
CA PRO A 279 -9.02 -15.86 -16.24
C PRO A 279 -8.04 -16.87 -15.65
N LEU A 280 -8.51 -18.11 -15.43
CA LEU A 280 -7.65 -19.17 -14.91
C LEU A 280 -6.64 -19.65 -15.96
N ASN A 281 -7.00 -19.55 -17.23
CA ASN A 281 -6.10 -19.79 -18.34
C ASN A 281 -5.41 -18.48 -18.75
N PRO A 282 -4.08 -18.33 -18.57
CA PRO A 282 -3.36 -17.14 -18.99
C PRO A 282 -3.50 -16.80 -20.49
N ALA A 283 -3.77 -17.80 -21.33
CA ALA A 283 -3.91 -17.58 -22.78
C ALA A 283 -5.11 -16.69 -23.14
N GLU A 284 -6.14 -16.69 -22.30
CA GLU A 284 -7.33 -15.83 -22.48
C GLU A 284 -6.97 -14.34 -22.23
N MET A 285 -5.96 -14.05 -21.41
CA MET A 285 -5.50 -12.67 -21.15
C MET A 285 -4.79 -12.02 -22.35
N LEU A 286 -4.34 -12.82 -23.32
CA LEU A 286 -3.71 -12.33 -24.55
C LEU A 286 -4.73 -12.00 -25.65
N GLN A 287 -5.99 -12.44 -25.48
CA GLN A 287 -7.07 -12.19 -26.43
C GLN A 287 -7.89 -10.93 -26.07
N GLU A 288 -7.83 -10.51 -24.81
CA GLU A 288 -8.48 -9.28 -24.29
C GLU A 288 -7.58 -8.03 -24.38
N ALA A 289 -6.33 -8.17 -24.81
CA ALA A 289 -5.33 -7.10 -24.93
C ALA A 289 -5.18 -6.66 -26.39
#